data_AF-A0A7C9DAE3-F1
#
_entry.id   AF-A0A7C9DAE3-F1
#
_cell.length_a   1.000
_cell.length_b   1.000
_cell.length_c   1.000
_cell.angle_alpha   90.00
_cell.angle_beta   90.00
_cell.angle_gamma   90.00
#
_symmetry.space_group_name_H-M   'P 1'
#
loop_
_entity.id
_entity.type
_entity.pdbx_description
1 polymer ?
#
loop_
_entity_poly.entity_id
_entity_poly.type
_entity_poly.pdbx_seq_one_letter_code
_entity_poly.pdbx_strand_id
1 'polypeptide(L)'
;NLIDGGIAANNPTLVAISEVTKQVLKKDPDFFPISPMDYERLLVISLGTGSSMNEQKYDAKMASKWGVVSWLYDNGSTPLLDAYSQAMVDMIDFYNCVAFEAYHSQNNYLRIQDDTLTGTVASVDVTTQDNLEELVKIGEALLKKPVSRVDPDTGNYQPIPNADTNEEALIKFAQKLSEEKRYRELHAQSQKE
;
A
#
# COMPACT_ATOMS: atom_id res chain seq x y z
N ASN A 1 16.22 -4.10 22.50
CA ASN A 1 16.06 -2.85 21.73
C ASN A 1 15.29 -3.15 20.47
N LEU A 2 14.27 -2.35 20.17
CA LEU A 2 13.47 -2.42 18.96
C LEU A 2 13.71 -1.13 18.15
N ILE A 3 13.60 -1.23 16.83
CA ILE A 3 13.76 -0.13 15.87
C ILE A 3 12.54 -0.07 14.95
N ASP A 4 12.50 0.92 14.06
CA ASP A 4 11.38 1.13 13.13
C ASP A 4 11.10 -0.10 12.25
N GLY A 5 9.82 -0.41 12.08
CA GLY A 5 9.34 -1.52 11.25
C GLY A 5 9.57 -1.32 9.76
N GLY A 6 9.74 -0.07 9.29
CA GLY A 6 10.05 0.26 7.90
C GLY A 6 11.36 -0.36 7.40
N ILE A 7 12.28 -0.71 8.31
CA ILE A 7 13.49 -1.48 7.97
C ILE A 7 13.14 -2.92 7.53
N ALA A 8 12.07 -3.48 8.10
CA ALA A 8 11.64 -4.85 7.85
C ALA A 8 10.49 -4.96 6.83
N ALA A 9 9.54 -4.02 6.86
CA ALA A 9 8.35 -4.02 6.00
C ALA A 9 7.77 -2.60 5.86
N ASN A 10 8.31 -1.80 4.93
CA ASN A 10 7.81 -0.45 4.64
C ASN A 10 6.40 -0.45 4.01
N ASN A 11 5.99 -1.57 3.40
CA ASN A 11 4.62 -1.86 3.02
C ASN A 11 4.19 -3.18 3.70
N PRO A 12 3.43 -3.15 4.81
CA PRO A 12 3.14 -4.34 5.60
C PRO A 12 2.05 -5.24 5.00
N THR A 13 1.53 -4.94 3.80
CA THR A 13 0.40 -5.67 3.19
C THR A 13 0.66 -7.17 3.12
N LEU A 14 1.82 -7.59 2.59
CA LEU A 14 2.15 -9.01 2.47
C LEU A 14 2.39 -9.67 3.84
N VAL A 15 2.92 -8.92 4.81
CA VAL A 15 3.08 -9.40 6.20
C VAL A 15 1.72 -9.67 6.83
N ALA A 16 0.75 -8.77 6.64
CA ALA A 16 -0.62 -8.94 7.13
C ALA A 16 -1.30 -10.17 6.50
N ILE A 17 -1.23 -10.33 5.18
CA ILE A 17 -1.77 -11.51 4.48
C ILE A 17 -1.11 -12.80 5.00
N SER A 18 0.21 -12.78 5.20
CA SER A 18 0.96 -13.94 5.70
C SER A 18 0.55 -14.33 7.12
N GLU A 19 0.33 -13.36 8.01
CA GLU A 19 -0.08 -13.65 9.38
C GLU A 19 -1.53 -14.18 9.44
N VAL A 20 -2.46 -13.62 8.64
CA VAL A 20 -3.81 -14.20 8.49
C VAL A 20 -3.73 -15.64 7.98
N THR A 21 -2.93 -15.88 6.93
CA THR A 21 -2.71 -17.22 6.35
C THR A 21 -2.17 -18.20 7.39
N LYS A 22 -1.25 -17.77 8.24
CA LYS A 22 -0.68 -18.58 9.31
C LYS A 22 -1.72 -18.97 10.36
N GLN A 23 -2.65 -18.08 10.72
CA GLN A 23 -3.74 -18.42 11.65
C GLN A 23 -4.72 -19.42 11.02
N VAL A 24 -5.05 -19.25 9.73
CA VAL A 24 -5.84 -20.22 8.97
C VAL A 24 -5.17 -21.60 8.94
N LEU A 25 -3.86 -21.66 8.67
CA LEU A 25 -3.07 -22.91 8.69
C LEU A 25 -3.05 -23.58 10.07
N LYS A 26 -3.04 -22.78 11.14
CA LYS A 26 -3.14 -23.27 12.53
C LYS A 26 -4.55 -23.74 12.90
N LYS A 27 -5.54 -23.57 12.02
CA LYS A 27 -6.96 -23.86 12.26
C LYS A 27 -7.48 -23.12 13.48
N ASP A 28 -7.06 -21.86 13.62
CA ASP A 28 -7.59 -20.97 14.65
C ASP A 28 -9.12 -20.83 14.48
N PRO A 29 -9.94 -21.12 15.51
CA PRO A 29 -11.40 -21.06 15.40
C PRO A 29 -11.95 -19.66 15.11
N ASP A 30 -11.19 -18.60 15.40
CA ASP A 30 -11.60 -17.21 15.10
C ASP A 30 -11.40 -16.84 13.61
N PHE A 31 -10.68 -17.69 12.85
CA PHE A 31 -10.41 -17.49 11.44
C PHE A 31 -11.23 -18.44 10.58
N PHE A 32 -11.81 -17.90 9.50
CA PHE A 32 -12.58 -18.72 8.56
C PHE A 32 -11.67 -19.77 7.90
N PRO A 33 -12.13 -21.02 7.76
CA PRO A 33 -11.38 -22.06 7.07
C PRO A 33 -11.40 -21.78 5.56
N ILE A 34 -10.48 -20.93 5.13
CA ILE A 34 -10.19 -20.64 3.73
C ILE A 34 -8.97 -21.46 3.30
N SER A 35 -8.81 -21.69 1.99
CA SER A 35 -7.55 -22.26 1.52
C SER A 35 -6.42 -21.24 1.81
N PRO A 36 -5.22 -21.67 2.23
CA PRO A 36 -4.10 -20.76 2.55
C PRO A 36 -3.66 -19.80 1.42
N MET A 37 -4.16 -19.97 0.19
CA MET A 37 -3.93 -19.09 -0.96
C MET A 37 -5.25 -18.65 -1.63
N ASP A 38 -6.35 -18.60 -0.87
CA ASP A 38 -7.66 -18.19 -1.36
C ASP A 38 -7.81 -16.66 -1.40
N TYR A 39 -7.15 -16.02 -2.38
CA TYR A 39 -7.22 -14.57 -2.58
C TYR A 39 -8.64 -14.08 -2.96
N GLU A 40 -9.52 -14.98 -3.44
CA GLU A 40 -10.93 -14.66 -3.72
C GLU A 40 -11.71 -14.29 -2.46
N ARG A 41 -11.29 -14.84 -1.30
CA ARG A 41 -11.93 -14.60 0.00
C ARG A 41 -11.25 -13.52 0.84
N LEU A 42 -10.12 -12.99 0.38
CA LEU A 42 -9.45 -11.87 1.02
C LEU A 42 -9.96 -10.56 0.43
N LEU A 43 -10.40 -9.65 1.28
CA LEU A 43 -10.68 -8.26 0.91
C LEU A 43 -9.62 -7.38 1.59
N VAL A 44 -8.75 -6.77 0.79
CA VAL A 44 -7.54 -6.07 1.26
C VAL A 44 -7.56 -4.63 0.78
N ILE A 45 -7.34 -3.71 1.73
CA ILE A 45 -7.03 -2.31 1.44
C ILE A 45 -5.62 -2.01 1.94
N SER A 46 -4.84 -1.36 1.09
CA SER A 46 -3.49 -0.90 1.39
C SER A 46 -3.41 0.60 1.13
N LEU A 47 -3.01 1.36 2.14
CA LEU A 47 -2.92 2.81 2.09
C LEU A 47 -1.45 3.21 2.20
N GLY A 48 -0.96 3.96 1.23
CA GLY A 48 0.39 4.50 1.28
C GLY A 48 0.39 5.98 1.67
N THR A 49 1.56 6.45 2.08
CA THR A 49 1.80 7.83 2.51
C THR A 49 2.29 8.72 1.36
N GLY A 50 2.24 8.20 0.13
CA GLY A 50 2.80 8.82 -1.04
C GLY A 50 4.32 8.67 -1.15
N SER A 51 4.85 9.04 -2.32
CA SER A 51 6.28 8.98 -2.63
C SER A 51 6.69 10.13 -3.56
N SER A 52 7.99 10.40 -3.61
CA SER A 52 8.60 11.35 -4.56
C SER A 52 9.18 10.66 -5.80
N MET A 53 8.58 9.55 -6.23
CA MET A 53 9.12 8.71 -7.31
C MET A 53 9.38 9.51 -8.60
N ASN A 54 8.55 10.51 -8.87
CA ASN A 54 8.67 11.36 -10.07
C ASN A 54 9.73 12.47 -9.98
N GLU A 55 10.37 12.70 -8.82
CA GLU A 55 11.39 13.75 -8.68
C GLU A 55 12.70 13.40 -9.38
N GLN A 56 12.94 12.12 -9.73
CA GLN A 56 14.17 11.64 -10.38
C GLN A 56 15.44 12.23 -9.73
N LYS A 57 15.49 12.20 -8.39
CA LYS A 57 16.52 12.89 -7.58
C LYS A 57 17.96 12.54 -7.98
N TYR A 58 18.17 11.34 -8.49
CA TYR A 58 19.48 10.81 -8.82
C TYR A 58 19.50 10.20 -10.22
N ASP A 59 20.60 10.42 -10.94
CA ASP A 59 20.88 9.74 -12.20
C ASP A 59 22.16 8.89 -12.12
N ALA A 60 22.32 7.97 -13.07
CA ALA A 60 23.47 7.07 -13.12
C ALA A 60 24.82 7.82 -13.22
N LYS A 61 24.84 8.99 -13.87
CA LYS A 61 26.06 9.79 -14.05
C LYS A 61 26.48 10.46 -12.75
N MET A 62 25.52 10.90 -11.94
CA MET A 62 25.74 11.41 -10.59
C MET A 62 26.22 10.28 -9.66
N ALA A 63 25.48 9.18 -9.61
CA ALA A 63 25.80 8.04 -8.75
C ALA A 63 27.16 7.39 -9.10
N SER A 64 27.59 7.44 -10.36
CA SER A 64 28.92 6.94 -10.78
C SER A 64 30.10 7.62 -10.07
N LYS A 65 29.87 8.79 -9.47
CA LYS A 65 30.89 9.57 -8.75
C LYS A 65 30.78 9.43 -7.24
N TRP A 66 29.81 8.66 -6.73
CA TRP A 66 29.55 8.56 -5.29
C TRP A 66 30.55 7.64 -4.58
N GLY A 67 30.99 8.08 -3.40
CA GLY A 67 31.63 7.23 -2.40
C GLY A 67 30.64 6.78 -1.31
N VAL A 68 31.13 6.02 -0.32
CA VAL A 68 30.30 5.48 0.78
C VAL A 68 29.48 6.57 1.50
N VAL A 69 30.08 7.75 1.72
CA VAL A 69 29.37 8.85 2.40
C VAL A 69 28.20 9.36 1.57
N SER A 70 28.38 9.59 0.27
CA SER A 70 27.30 10.06 -0.62
C SER A 70 26.16 9.03 -0.73
N TRP A 71 26.48 7.74 -0.71
CA TRP A 71 25.45 6.69 -0.66
C TRP A 71 24.64 6.69 0.64
N LEU A 72 25.26 7.06 1.76
CA LEU A 72 24.59 7.13 3.07
C LEU A 72 23.86 8.46 3.30
N TYR A 73 24.41 9.55 2.78
CA TYR A 73 23.89 10.90 2.95
C TYR A 73 24.32 11.79 1.80
N ASP A 74 23.35 12.38 1.10
CA ASP A 74 23.57 13.36 0.05
C ASP A 74 22.55 14.48 0.19
N ASN A 75 23.04 15.70 0.47
CA ASN A 75 22.25 16.94 0.51
C ASN A 75 20.92 16.85 1.28
N GLY A 76 20.92 16.29 2.49
CA GLY A 76 19.73 16.17 3.34
C GLY A 76 18.86 14.95 3.06
N SER A 77 19.22 14.11 2.09
CA SER A 77 18.55 12.83 1.78
C SER A 77 19.44 11.65 2.13
N THR A 78 18.86 10.44 2.16
CA THR A 78 19.57 9.19 2.49
C THR A 78 19.46 8.20 1.33
N PRO A 79 20.25 8.37 0.24
CA PRO A 79 19.96 7.73 -1.05
C PRO A 79 19.78 6.21 -1.00
N LEU A 80 20.66 5.52 -0.27
CA LEU A 80 20.58 4.06 -0.13
C LEU A 80 19.31 3.62 0.63
N LEU A 81 18.96 4.33 1.71
CA LEU A 81 17.79 4.01 2.51
C LEU A 81 16.50 4.34 1.75
N ASP A 82 16.48 5.47 1.05
CA ASP A 82 15.34 5.91 0.23
C ASP A 82 15.08 4.92 -0.90
N ALA A 83 16.14 4.51 -1.64
CA ALA A 83 16.05 3.51 -2.70
C ALA A 83 15.56 2.15 -2.18
N TYR A 84 16.11 1.69 -1.04
CA TYR A 84 15.68 0.44 -0.41
C TYR A 84 14.21 0.50 0.02
N SER A 85 13.81 1.58 0.68
CA SER A 85 12.46 1.77 1.22
C SER A 85 11.42 1.84 0.12
N GLN A 86 11.71 2.56 -0.97
CA GLN A 86 10.84 2.64 -2.15
C GLN A 86 10.74 1.29 -2.88
N ALA A 87 11.88 0.65 -3.15
CA ALA A 87 11.90 -0.64 -3.83
C ALA A 87 11.08 -1.71 -3.09
N MET A 88 11.06 -1.68 -1.75
CA MET A 88 10.21 -2.59 -0.97
C MET A 88 8.72 -2.32 -1.16
N VAL A 89 8.30 -1.05 -1.22
CA VAL A 89 6.89 -0.69 -1.44
C VAL A 89 6.46 -1.18 -2.83
N ASP A 90 7.25 -0.86 -3.85
CA ASP A 90 6.96 -1.20 -5.25
C ASP A 90 6.90 -2.71 -5.46
N MET A 91 7.87 -3.46 -4.92
CA MET A 91 7.91 -4.92 -5.03
C MET A 91 6.71 -5.58 -4.36
N ILE A 92 6.28 -5.11 -3.18
CA ILE A 92 5.15 -5.68 -2.46
C ILE A 92 3.84 -5.40 -3.19
N ASP A 93 3.66 -4.19 -3.72
CA ASP A 93 2.46 -3.85 -4.48
C ASP A 93 2.42 -4.60 -5.83
N PHE A 94 3.56 -4.78 -6.51
CA PHE A 94 3.68 -5.67 -7.67
C PHE A 94 3.27 -7.11 -7.35
N TYR A 95 3.82 -7.69 -6.27
CA TYR A 95 3.48 -9.06 -5.88
C TYR A 95 1.99 -9.23 -5.57
N ASN A 96 1.39 -8.28 -4.85
CA ASN A 96 -0.04 -8.33 -4.57
C ASN A 96 -0.86 -8.18 -5.85
N CYS A 97 -0.50 -7.26 -6.75
CA CYS A 97 -1.20 -7.08 -8.01
C CYS A 97 -1.23 -8.38 -8.84
N VAL A 98 -0.05 -8.99 -9.03
CA VAL A 98 0.09 -10.26 -9.76
C VAL A 98 -0.66 -11.39 -9.06
N ALA A 99 -0.59 -11.50 -7.73
CA ALA A 99 -1.29 -12.54 -6.99
C ALA A 99 -2.80 -12.42 -7.13
N PHE A 100 -3.38 -11.25 -6.84
CA PHE A 100 -4.83 -11.04 -6.97
C PHE A 100 -5.31 -11.17 -8.42
N GLU A 101 -4.48 -10.84 -9.42
CA GLU A 101 -4.77 -11.05 -10.83
C GLU A 101 -4.79 -12.53 -11.23
N ALA A 102 -3.82 -13.32 -10.75
CA ALA A 102 -3.78 -14.76 -11.01
C ALA A 102 -5.02 -15.51 -10.49
N TYR A 103 -5.69 -14.97 -9.47
CA TYR A 103 -6.93 -15.51 -8.91
C TYR A 103 -8.19 -14.74 -9.35
N HIS A 104 -8.13 -13.96 -10.44
CA HIS A 104 -9.27 -13.17 -10.97
C HIS A 104 -9.98 -12.31 -9.91
N SER A 105 -9.23 -11.84 -8.92
CA SER A 105 -9.70 -11.17 -7.71
C SER A 105 -9.14 -9.76 -7.59
N GLN A 106 -8.75 -9.12 -8.70
CA GLN A 106 -8.09 -7.81 -8.67
C GLN A 106 -8.92 -6.75 -7.94
N ASN A 107 -10.25 -6.86 -7.97
CA ASN A 107 -11.17 -5.93 -7.33
C ASN A 107 -11.25 -6.10 -5.80
N ASN A 108 -10.66 -7.17 -5.26
CA ASN A 108 -10.56 -7.38 -3.83
C ASN A 108 -9.34 -6.72 -3.21
N TYR A 109 -8.40 -6.21 -4.02
CA TYR A 109 -7.23 -5.48 -3.58
C TYR A 109 -7.32 -4.03 -4.02
N LEU A 110 -7.46 -3.13 -3.04
CA LEU A 110 -7.49 -1.68 -3.25
C LEU A 110 -6.21 -1.07 -2.68
N ARG A 111 -5.39 -0.48 -3.55
CA ARG A 111 -4.20 0.30 -3.17
C ARG A 111 -4.47 1.77 -3.46
N ILE A 112 -4.30 2.63 -2.45
CA ILE A 112 -4.39 4.08 -2.58
C ILE A 112 -3.02 4.67 -2.24
N GLN A 113 -2.41 5.33 -3.23
CA GLN A 113 -1.05 5.84 -3.17
C GLN A 113 -0.92 7.07 -4.08
N ASP A 114 -0.06 8.02 -3.71
CA ASP A 114 0.28 9.18 -4.54
C ASP A 114 1.80 9.27 -4.76
N ASP A 115 2.26 8.96 -5.97
CA ASP A 115 3.70 8.98 -6.31
C ASP A 115 4.16 10.31 -6.93
N THR A 116 3.34 11.35 -6.81
CA THR A 116 3.58 12.67 -7.40
C THR A 116 4.04 13.72 -6.37
N LEU A 117 4.33 13.32 -5.13
CA LEU A 117 4.76 14.24 -4.09
C LEU A 117 6.12 14.86 -4.45
N THR A 118 6.27 16.15 -4.14
CA THR A 118 7.53 16.85 -4.39
C THR A 118 7.88 17.83 -3.26
N GLY A 119 9.15 18.20 -3.13
CA GLY A 119 9.60 19.19 -2.15
C GLY A 119 9.26 18.81 -0.70
N THR A 120 8.71 19.76 0.06
CA THR A 120 8.47 19.57 1.50
C THR A 120 7.40 18.53 1.81
N VAL A 121 6.40 18.37 0.93
CA VAL A 121 5.33 17.38 1.12
C VAL A 121 5.81 15.95 0.87
N ALA A 122 6.96 15.77 0.20
CA ALA A 122 7.62 14.47 0.07
C ALA A 122 8.57 14.16 1.24
N SER A 123 8.80 15.11 2.16
CA SER A 123 9.68 14.91 3.31
C SER A 123 8.95 14.25 4.47
N VAL A 124 9.60 13.27 5.10
CA VAL A 124 9.03 12.51 6.21
C VAL A 124 9.12 13.22 7.57
N ASP A 125 9.90 14.29 7.66
CA ASP A 125 10.28 14.98 8.90
C ASP A 125 9.84 16.46 8.97
N VAL A 126 9.17 16.97 7.93
CA VAL A 126 8.71 18.37 7.88
C VAL A 126 7.30 18.48 8.47
N THR A 127 7.21 18.94 9.72
CA THR A 127 5.96 19.01 10.50
C THR A 127 5.44 20.43 10.67
N THR A 128 5.72 21.34 9.72
CA THR A 128 5.17 22.71 9.78
C THR A 128 3.67 22.69 9.53
N GLN A 129 2.92 23.62 10.12
CA GLN A 129 1.46 23.72 9.95
C GLN A 129 1.08 23.77 8.47
N ASP A 130 1.75 24.63 7.69
CA ASP A 130 1.52 24.78 6.25
C ASP A 130 1.72 23.45 5.49
N ASN A 131 2.76 22.67 5.84
CA ASN A 131 3.02 21.39 5.19
C ASN A 131 1.95 20.35 5.54
N LEU A 132 1.50 20.32 6.79
CA LEU A 132 0.44 19.40 7.23
C LEU A 132 -0.91 19.74 6.58
N GLU A 133 -1.25 21.03 6.46
CA GLU A 133 -2.46 21.48 5.75
C GLU A 133 -2.39 21.13 4.26
N GLU A 134 -1.22 21.24 3.64
CA GLU A 134 -1.03 20.84 2.25
C GLU A 134 -1.17 19.33 2.06
N LEU A 135 -0.63 18.52 2.97
CA LEU A 135 -0.81 17.05 2.96
C LEU A 135 -2.30 16.65 3.09
N VAL A 136 -3.10 17.39 3.88
CA VAL A 136 -4.56 17.18 3.94
C VAL A 136 -5.20 17.43 2.58
N LYS A 137 -4.89 18.56 1.93
CA LYS A 137 -5.43 18.87 0.59
C LYS A 137 -5.02 17.83 -0.45
N ILE A 138 -3.79 17.33 -0.39
CA ILE A 138 -3.31 16.25 -1.27
C ILE A 138 -4.14 14.99 -1.05
N GLY A 139 -4.41 14.61 0.21
CA GLY A 139 -5.28 13.48 0.53
C GLY A 139 -6.71 13.66 0.02
N GLU A 140 -7.31 14.84 0.19
CA GLU A 140 -8.63 15.18 -0.34
C GLU A 140 -8.68 15.14 -1.88
N ALA A 141 -7.63 15.62 -2.55
CA ALA A 141 -7.51 15.54 -3.99
C ALA A 141 -7.31 14.09 -4.47
N LEU A 142 -6.56 13.27 -3.72
CA LEU A 142 -6.34 11.86 -4.02
C LEU A 142 -7.64 11.05 -4.01
N LEU A 143 -8.60 11.40 -3.15
CA LEU A 143 -9.95 10.81 -3.16
C LEU A 143 -10.67 10.98 -4.50
N LYS A 144 -10.41 12.09 -5.21
CA LYS A 144 -11.03 12.40 -6.51
C LYS A 144 -10.28 11.82 -7.71
N LYS A 145 -9.06 11.32 -7.52
CA LYS A 145 -8.30 10.64 -8.58
C LYS A 145 -8.93 9.26 -8.87
N PRO A 146 -8.85 8.76 -10.12
CA PRO A 146 -9.27 7.40 -10.45
C PRO A 146 -8.41 6.37 -9.70
N VAL A 147 -8.99 5.21 -9.43
CA VAL A 147 -8.24 4.07 -8.90
C VAL A 147 -7.12 3.70 -9.87
N SER A 148 -5.92 3.50 -9.32
CA SER A 148 -4.74 3.09 -10.07
C SER A 148 -4.27 1.70 -9.65
N ARG A 149 -3.52 1.06 -10.53
CA ARG A 149 -2.79 -0.19 -10.25
C ARG A 149 -1.38 -0.09 -10.82
N VAL A 150 -0.47 -0.85 -10.22
CA VAL A 150 0.85 -1.04 -10.79
C VAL A 150 0.72 -1.81 -12.11
N ASP A 151 1.34 -1.28 -13.15
CA ASP A 151 1.48 -1.95 -14.43
C ASP A 151 2.64 -2.98 -14.31
N PRO A 152 2.40 -4.28 -14.54
CA PRO A 152 3.43 -5.30 -14.35
C PRO A 152 4.63 -5.19 -15.28
N ASP A 153 4.47 -4.57 -16.45
CA ASP A 153 5.53 -4.44 -17.46
C ASP A 153 6.42 -3.23 -17.16
N THR A 154 5.83 -2.14 -16.63
CA THR A 154 6.55 -0.88 -16.39
C THR A 154 6.89 -0.62 -14.93
N GLY A 155 6.23 -1.30 -13.99
CA GLY A 155 6.36 -1.07 -12.54
C GLY A 155 5.73 0.25 -12.06
N ASN A 156 5.12 1.03 -12.95
CA ASN A 156 4.53 2.32 -12.60
C ASN A 156 3.05 2.19 -12.28
N TYR A 157 2.54 3.04 -11.37
CA TYR A 157 1.11 3.17 -11.16
C TYR A 157 0.43 3.86 -12.33
N GLN A 158 -0.61 3.23 -12.85
CA GLN A 158 -1.44 3.77 -13.92
C GLN A 158 -2.91 3.74 -13.51
N PRO A 159 -3.69 4.80 -13.83
CA PRO A 159 -5.14 4.77 -13.70
C PRO A 159 -5.74 3.59 -14.46
N ILE A 160 -6.66 2.87 -13.83
CA ILE A 160 -7.39 1.81 -14.50
C ILE A 160 -8.42 2.46 -15.46
N PRO A 161 -8.48 2.07 -16.74
CA PRO A 161 -9.45 2.63 -17.68
C PRO A 161 -10.90 2.45 -17.20
N ASN A 162 -11.67 3.54 -17.17
CA ASN A 162 -13.07 3.58 -16.74
C ASN A 162 -13.32 3.12 -15.29
N ALA A 163 -12.29 3.11 -14.43
CA ALA A 163 -12.49 2.82 -13.02
C ALA A 163 -13.15 3.99 -12.28
N ASP A 164 -13.74 3.65 -11.13
CA ASP A 164 -14.25 4.63 -10.19
C ASP A 164 -13.12 5.51 -9.62
N THR A 165 -13.49 6.61 -8.98
CA THR A 165 -12.60 7.38 -8.11
C THR A 165 -12.24 6.60 -6.84
N ASN A 166 -11.15 6.99 -6.18
CA ASN A 166 -10.77 6.42 -4.89
C ASN A 166 -11.87 6.58 -3.83
N GLU A 167 -12.59 7.71 -3.82
CA GLU A 167 -13.74 7.95 -2.94
C GLU A 167 -14.86 6.93 -3.15
N GLU A 168 -15.26 6.72 -4.41
CA GLU A 168 -16.31 5.75 -4.76
C GLU A 168 -15.88 4.32 -4.45
N ALA A 169 -14.62 3.97 -4.72
CA ALA A 169 -14.05 2.66 -4.38
C ALA A 169 -14.06 2.44 -2.85
N LEU A 170 -13.71 3.45 -2.05
CA LEU A 170 -13.79 3.39 -0.59
C LEU A 170 -15.22 3.23 -0.08
N ILE A 171 -16.20 3.90 -0.69
CA ILE A 171 -17.62 3.73 -0.35
C ILE A 171 -18.05 2.28 -0.61
N LYS A 172 -17.72 1.72 -1.77
CA LYS A 172 -18.01 0.31 -2.12
C LYS A 172 -17.31 -0.66 -1.16
N PHE A 173 -16.07 -0.35 -0.77
CA PHE A 173 -15.31 -1.15 0.19
C PHE A 173 -15.99 -1.13 1.58
N ALA A 174 -16.40 0.05 2.06
CA ALA A 174 -17.11 0.21 3.33
C ALA A 174 -18.46 -0.52 3.34
N GLN A 175 -19.19 -0.52 2.22
CA GLN A 175 -20.43 -1.29 2.06
C GLN A 175 -20.17 -2.80 2.24
N LYS A 176 -19.17 -3.37 1.53
CA LYS A 176 -18.79 -4.78 1.66
C LYS A 176 -18.45 -5.15 3.11
N LEU A 177 -17.68 -4.32 3.80
CA LEU A 177 -17.33 -4.54 5.21
C LEU A 177 -18.57 -4.51 6.13
N SER A 178 -19.48 -3.56 5.91
CA SER A 178 -20.71 -3.44 6.70
C SER A 178 -21.64 -4.64 6.49
N GLU A 179 -21.80 -5.07 5.23
CA GLU A 179 -22.61 -6.23 4.86
C GLU A 179 -22.05 -7.51 5.48
N GLU A 180 -20.75 -7.74 5.36
CA GLU A 180 -20.07 -8.91 5.94
C GLU A 180 -20.20 -8.93 7.48
N LYS A 181 -20.01 -7.79 8.14
CA LYS A 181 -20.22 -7.67 9.58
C LYS A 181 -21.65 -8.07 9.97
N ARG A 182 -22.66 -7.49 9.31
CA ARG A 182 -24.08 -7.77 9.57
C ARG A 182 -24.39 -9.25 9.34
N TYR A 183 -23.86 -9.83 8.27
CA TYR A 183 -24.01 -11.25 7.97
C TYR A 183 -23.49 -12.11 9.13
N ARG A 184 -22.27 -11.85 9.62
CA ARG A 184 -21.69 -12.59 10.76
C ARG A 184 -22.49 -12.43 12.05
N GLU A 185 -22.96 -11.23 12.35
CA GLU A 185 -23.77 -10.98 13.55
C GLU A 185 -25.10 -11.76 13.53
N LEU A 186 -25.78 -11.80 12.38
CA LEU A 186 -27.02 -12.58 12.22
C LEU A 186 -26.75 -14.09 12.39
N HIS A 187 -25.71 -14.62 11.75
CA HIS A 187 -25.41 -16.05 11.81
C HIS A 187 -24.81 -16.50 13.14
N ALA A 188 -24.13 -15.62 13.88
CA ALA A 188 -23.68 -15.90 15.24
C ALA A 188 -24.85 -15.95 16.25
N GLN A 189 -25.97 -15.26 15.97
CA GLN A 189 -27.18 -15.33 16.78
C GLN A 189 -27.96 -16.61 16.48
N SER A 190 -28.08 -17.03 15.22
CA SER A 190 -28.78 -18.27 14.82
C SER A 190 -28.09 -19.57 15.28
N GLN A 191 -26.80 -19.53 15.64
CA GLN A 191 -26.08 -20.69 16.19
C GLN A 191 -26.20 -20.82 17.72
N LYS A 192 -26.85 -19.84 18.38
CA LYS A 192 -27.06 -19.82 19.85
C LYS A 192 -28.49 -20.21 20.26
N GLU A 193 -29.40 -20.36 19.30
CA GLU A 193 -30.77 -20.88 19.48
C GLU A 193 -30.86 -22.35 19.07
#